data_AF-A0A8S2QRF6-F1
#
_entry.id   AF-A0A8S2QRF6-F1
#
_cell.length_a   1.000
_cell.length_b   1.000
_cell.length_c   1.000
_cell.angle_alpha   90.00
_cell.angle_beta   90.00
_cell.angle_gamma   90.00
#
_symmetry.space_group_name_H-M   'P 1'
#
loop_
_entity.id
_entity.type
_entity.pdbx_description
1 polymer ?
#
loop_
_entity_poly.entity_id
_entity_poly.type
_entity_poly.pdbx_seq_one_letter_code
_entity_poly.pdbx_strand_id
1 'polypeptide(L)'
;MFNNYNLLDLMATDYGNYARKILRIVFSQDELKSSILPPGKPHLRRQPLDQDRFKICMNAIRYKFKLDAVNFGLFYRALLRRKLTDFLIEERRRQST
;
A
#
# COMPACT_ATOMS: atom_id res chain seq x y z
N MET A 1 -15.81 -0.55 13.23
CA MET A 1 -15.27 0.82 13.15
C MET A 1 -13.75 0.73 13.09
N PHE A 2 -13.12 1.24 12.02
CA PHE A 2 -11.66 1.40 11.96
C PHE A 2 -11.28 2.61 12.83
N ASN A 3 -10.58 2.38 13.94
CA ASN A 3 -10.08 3.47 14.77
C ASN A 3 -8.88 4.13 14.07
N ASN A 4 -9.13 5.25 13.38
CA ASN A 4 -8.13 6.05 12.67
C ASN A 4 -6.94 6.47 13.56
N TYR A 5 -7.15 6.58 14.88
CA TYR A 5 -6.10 6.87 15.85
C TYR A 5 -4.99 5.80 15.88
N ASN A 6 -5.34 4.52 15.71
CA ASN A 6 -4.38 3.41 15.82
C ASN A 6 -3.40 3.35 14.63
N LEU A 7 -3.75 3.96 13.49
CA LEU A 7 -2.88 4.00 12.32
C LEU A 7 -1.76 5.02 12.49
N LEU A 8 -2.05 6.17 13.12
CA LEU A 8 -1.09 7.27 13.30
C LEU A 8 0.00 6.94 14.34
N ASP A 9 -0.28 6.05 15.29
CA ASP A 9 0.66 5.69 16.35
C ASP A 9 1.59 4.52 16.02
N LEU A 10 1.52 4.00 14.78
CA LEU A 10 2.39 2.91 14.35
C LEU A 10 3.86 3.34 14.36
N MET A 11 4.67 2.62 15.13
CA MET A 11 6.13 2.74 15.11
C MET A 11 6.66 2.29 13.75
N ALA A 12 7.26 3.22 13.00
CA ALA A 12 7.88 2.94 11.72
C ALA A 12 9.12 3.79 11.50
N THR A 13 10.15 3.15 10.97
CA THR A 13 11.48 3.73 10.71
C THR A 13 11.54 4.57 9.44
N ASP A 14 10.66 4.29 8.48
CA ASP A 14 10.62 4.94 7.18
C ASP A 14 9.22 4.85 6.55
N TYR A 15 9.00 5.65 5.50
CA TYR A 15 7.73 5.76 4.78
C TYR A 15 7.26 4.42 4.19
N GLY A 16 8.19 3.57 3.72
CA GLY A 16 7.86 2.28 3.11
C GLY A 16 7.49 1.21 4.14
N ASN A 17 8.14 1.22 5.30
CA ASN A 17 7.78 0.37 6.44
C ASN A 17 6.39 0.73 6.97
N TYR A 18 6.13 2.03 7.19
CA TYR A 18 4.83 2.51 7.66
C TYR A 18 3.70 2.16 6.69
N ALA A 19 3.90 2.41 5.39
CA ALA A 19 2.91 2.08 4.36
C ALA A 19 2.57 0.58 4.32
N ARG A 20 3.56 -0.30 4.46
CA ARG A 20 3.34 -1.76 4.52
C ARG A 20 2.53 -2.17 5.75
N LYS A 21 2.80 -1.58 6.92
CA LYS A 21 2.05 -1.86 8.15
C LYS A 21 0.59 -1.42 8.03
N ILE A 22 0.34 -0.20 7.56
CA ILE A 22 -1.02 0.30 7.33
C ILE A 22 -1.78 -0.56 6.34
N LEU A 23 -1.16 -0.91 5.21
CA LEU A 23 -1.81 -1.76 4.21
C LEU A 23 -2.19 -3.14 4.79
N ARG A 24 -1.38 -3.72 5.67
CA ARG A 24 -1.68 -5.00 6.34
C ARG A 24 -2.74 -4.91 7.45
N ILE A 25 -2.98 -3.72 7.99
CA ILE A 25 -4.06 -3.48 8.96
C ILE A 25 -5.39 -3.27 8.23
N VAL A 26 -5.34 -2.52 7.13
CA VAL A 26 -6.53 -2.16 6.37
C VAL A 26 -6.98 -3.27 5.45
N PHE A 27 -6.06 -4.04 4.85
CA PHE A 27 -6.35 -5.11 3.89
C PHE A 27 -5.83 -6.47 4.35
N SER A 28 -6.56 -7.53 4.02
CA SER A 28 -6.14 -8.90 4.28
C SER A 28 -4.90 -9.26 3.45
N GLN A 29 -4.17 -10.29 3.89
CA GLN A 29 -3.01 -10.76 3.14
C GLN A 29 -3.39 -11.28 1.74
N ASP A 30 -4.58 -11.85 1.59
CA ASP A 30 -5.07 -12.36 0.30
C ASP A 30 -5.45 -11.20 -0.62
N GLU A 31 -6.17 -10.20 -0.13
CA GLU A 31 -6.45 -8.96 -0.88
C GLU A 31 -5.15 -8.32 -1.39
N LEU A 32 -4.14 -8.19 -0.53
CA LEU A 32 -2.85 -7.60 -0.92
C LEU A 32 -2.06 -8.40 -1.96
N LYS A 33 -2.33 -9.72 -2.10
CA LYS A 33 -1.67 -10.62 -3.06
C LYS A 33 -2.43 -10.70 -4.38
N SER A 34 -3.75 -10.77 -4.33
CA SER A 34 -4.61 -10.93 -5.51
C SER A 34 -4.98 -9.60 -6.17
N SER A 35 -4.74 -8.48 -5.51
CA SER A 35 -5.12 -7.16 -6.01
C SER A 35 -3.94 -6.32 -6.48
N ILE A 36 -4.26 -5.28 -7.24
CA ILE A 36 -3.32 -4.22 -7.62
C ILE A 36 -3.58 -2.96 -6.80
N LEU A 37 -2.55 -2.13 -6.61
CA LEU A 37 -2.74 -0.83 -5.98
C LEU A 37 -3.47 0.14 -6.93
N PRO A 38 -4.47 0.90 -6.45
CA PRO A 38 -5.04 2.01 -7.20
C PRO A 38 -3.95 3.04 -7.57
N PRO A 39 -4.08 3.77 -8.70
CA PRO A 39 -5.19 3.76 -9.65
C PRO A 39 -4.98 2.72 -10.76
N GLY A 40 -4.22 1.63 -10.48
CA GLY A 40 -3.97 0.58 -11.46
C GLY A 40 -5.27 0.08 -12.09
N LYS A 41 -5.27 -0.09 -13.42
CA LYS A 41 -6.39 -0.70 -14.14
C LYS A 41 -6.39 -2.22 -13.91
N PRO A 42 -7.56 -2.88 -13.82
CA PRO A 42 -7.65 -4.33 -13.72
C PRO A 42 -6.71 -5.00 -14.73
N HIS A 43 -5.89 -5.94 -14.26
CA HIS A 43 -4.94 -6.64 -15.11
C HIS A 43 -5.04 -8.14 -14.86
N LEU A 44 -5.28 -8.89 -15.93
CA LEU A 44 -5.55 -10.33 -15.89
C LEU A 44 -6.73 -10.65 -14.94
N ARG A 45 -6.44 -11.29 -13.80
CA ARG A 45 -7.41 -11.67 -12.75
C ARG A 45 -7.37 -10.77 -11.53
N ARG A 46 -6.57 -9.71 -11.56
CA ARG A 46 -6.32 -8.85 -10.40
C ARG A 46 -7.19 -7.61 -10.46
N GLN A 47 -7.97 -7.41 -9.42
CA GLN A 47 -8.78 -6.22 -9.23
C GLN A 47 -8.02 -5.17 -8.41
N PRO A 48 -8.26 -3.87 -8.62
CA PRO A 48 -7.76 -2.86 -7.70
C PRO A 48 -8.23 -3.12 -6.28
N LEU A 49 -7.41 -2.77 -5.29
CA LEU A 49 -7.89 -2.69 -3.91
C LEU A 49 -9.03 -1.68 -3.83
N ASP A 50 -9.93 -1.91 -2.86
CA ASP A 50 -11.00 -0.96 -2.54
C ASP A 50 -10.44 0.47 -2.41
N GLN A 51 -10.96 1.37 -3.23
CA GLN A 51 -10.38 2.69 -3.43
C GLN A 51 -10.53 3.57 -2.19
N ASP A 52 -11.63 3.43 -1.45
CA ASP A 52 -11.91 4.22 -0.25
C ASP A 52 -11.02 3.77 0.91
N ARG A 53 -10.91 2.46 1.15
CA ARG A 53 -9.95 1.89 2.11
C ARG A 53 -8.52 2.27 1.76
N PHE A 54 -8.16 2.25 0.48
CA PHE A 54 -6.83 2.65 0.05
C PHE A 54 -6.56 4.14 0.27
N LYS A 55 -7.57 5.00 0.06
CA LYS A 55 -7.50 6.44 0.36
C LYS A 55 -7.29 6.70 1.84
N ILE A 56 -7.90 5.90 2.73
CA ILE A 56 -7.64 5.97 4.19
C ILE A 56 -6.15 5.70 4.48
N CYS A 57 -5.58 4.64 3.89
CA CYS A 57 -4.16 4.33 4.06
C CYS A 57 -3.27 5.51 3.63
N MET A 58 -3.57 6.07 2.46
CA MET A 58 -2.83 7.18 1.89
C MET A 58 -2.91 8.45 2.72
N ASN A 59 -4.09 8.79 3.23
CA ASN A 59 -4.28 9.92 4.12
C ASN A 59 -3.49 9.73 5.42
N ALA A 60 -3.53 8.54 6.03
CA ALA A 60 -2.78 8.27 7.25
C ALA A 60 -1.26 8.43 7.05
N ILE A 61 -0.72 8.04 5.89
CA ILE A 61 0.69 8.26 5.53
C ILE A 61 0.97 9.75 5.36
N ARG A 62 0.12 10.45 4.61
CA ARG A 62 0.26 11.89 4.38
C ARG A 62 0.28 12.68 5.69
N TYR A 63 -0.63 12.38 6.60
CA TYR A 63 -0.72 13.04 7.92
C TYR A 63 0.49 12.70 8.80
N LYS A 64 0.88 11.43 8.91
CA LYS A 64 2.00 11.00 9.75
C LYS A 64 3.32 11.68 9.37
N PHE A 65 3.59 11.77 8.08
CA PHE A 65 4.84 12.33 7.55
C PHE A 65 4.72 13.79 7.14
N LYS A 66 3.57 14.45 7.40
CA LYS A 66 3.29 15.83 7.02
C LYS A 66 3.65 16.14 5.56
N LEU A 67 3.32 15.22 4.66
CA LEU A 67 3.67 15.35 3.25
C LEU A 67 2.78 16.41 2.58
N ASP A 68 3.42 17.38 1.93
CA ASP A 68 2.74 18.24 0.96
C ASP A 68 2.28 17.45 -0.27
N ALA A 69 1.48 18.07 -1.14
CA ALA A 69 0.90 17.38 -2.29
C ALA A 69 1.96 16.85 -3.27
N VAL A 70 3.10 17.54 -3.41
CA VAL A 70 4.17 17.19 -4.35
C VAL A 70 4.93 15.97 -3.84
N ASN A 71 5.39 16.04 -2.59
CA ASN A 71 6.09 14.96 -1.91
C ASN A 71 5.20 13.73 -1.73
N PHE A 72 3.90 13.95 -1.50
CA PHE A 72 2.91 12.87 -1.48
C PHE A 72 2.79 12.18 -2.85
N GLY A 73 2.77 12.93 -3.95
CA GLY A 73 2.74 12.37 -5.30
C GLY A 73 3.99 11.55 -5.64
N LEU A 74 5.18 12.01 -5.22
CA LEU A 74 6.44 11.27 -5.38
C LEU A 74 6.46 9.98 -4.56
N PHE A 75 6.05 10.06 -3.29
CA PHE A 75 5.91 8.90 -2.42
C PHE A 75 4.94 7.87 -3.01
N TYR A 76 3.79 8.33 -3.50
CA TYR A 76 2.77 7.49 -4.11
C TYR A 76 3.32 6.68 -5.30
N ARG A 77 4.03 7.35 -6.20
CA ARG A 77 4.69 6.69 -7.34
C ARG A 77 5.76 5.70 -6.90
N ALA A 78 6.54 6.02 -5.87
CA ALA A 78 7.55 5.13 -5.31
C ALA A 78 6.94 3.88 -4.67
N LEU A 79 5.83 4.04 -3.93
CA LEU A 79 5.08 2.94 -3.32
C LEU A 79 4.54 1.98 -4.39
N LEU A 80 3.94 2.53 -5.45
CA LEU A 80 3.43 1.76 -6.59
C LEU A 80 4.55 0.93 -7.25
N ARG A 81 5.70 1.56 -7.55
CA ARG A 81 6.85 0.87 -8.13
C ARG A 81 7.38 -0.24 -7.23
N ARG A 82 7.51 0.01 -5.92
CA ARG A 82 8.07 -0.97 -4.99
C ARG A 82 7.16 -2.17 -4.76
N LYS A 83 5.84 -1.95 -4.68
CA LYS A 83 4.85 -3.04 -4.60
C LYS A 83 4.82 -3.91 -5.86
N LEU A 84 4.99 -3.31 -7.05
CA LEU A 84 5.17 -4.04 -8.31
C LEU A 84 6.43 -4.91 -8.25
N THR A 85 7.56 -4.37 -7.78
CA THR A 85 8.81 -5.12 -7.64
C THR A 85 8.69 -6.27 -6.65
N ASP A 86 8.14 -6.02 -5.45
CA ASP A 86 7.94 -7.05 -4.42
C ASP A 86 7.06 -8.19 -4.94
N PHE A 87 6.02 -7.85 -5.70
CA PHE A 87 5.14 -8.82 -6.31
C PHE A 87 5.84 -9.66 -7.40
N LEU A 88 6.60 -9.03 -8.30
CA LEU A 88 7.38 -9.73 -9.32
C LEU A 88 8.43 -10.68 -8.71
N ILE A 89 9.03 -10.28 -7.59
CA ILE A 89 9.98 -11.12 -6.84
C ILE A 89 9.26 -12.32 -6.19
N GLU A 90 8.08 -12.11 -5.59
CA GLU A 90 7.29 -13.20 -5.00
C GLU A 90 6.80 -14.21 -6.05
N GLU A 91 6.33 -13.75 -7.22
CA GLU A 91 5.95 -14.66 -8.33
C GLU A 91 7.13 -15.46 -8.85
N ARG A 92 8.28 -14.79 -9.05
CA ARG A 92 9.50 -15.46 -9.53
C ARG A 92 9.97 -16.56 -8.56
N ARG A 93 9.83 -16.32 -7.25
CA ARG A 93 10.16 -17.32 -6.23
C ARG A 93 9.21 -18.52 -6.26
N ARG A 94 7.92 -18.34 -6.54
CA ARG A 94 6.95 -19.45 -6.65
C ARG A 94 7.12 -20.29 -7.91
N GLN A 95 7.61 -19.72 -8.99
CA GLN A 95 7.88 -20.45 -10.24
C GLN A 95 9.22 -21.22 -10.22
N SER A 96 10.04 -21.02 -9.20
CA SER A 96 11.35 -21.67 -9.02
C SER A 96 11.31 -22.84 -8.04
N THR A 97 10.10 -23.24 -7.61
CA THR A 97 9.76 -24.43 -6.79
C THR A 97 8.72 -25.24 -7.53
#